data_AF-A0AAN0X6Z3-F1
#
_entry.id   AF-A0AAN0X6Z3-F1
#
_cell.length_a   1.000
_cell.length_b   1.000
_cell.length_c   1.000
_cell.angle_alpha   90.00
_cell.angle_beta   90.00
_cell.angle_gamma   90.00
#
_symmetry.space_group_name_H-M   'P 1'
#
loop_
_entity.id
_entity.type
_entity.pdbx_description
1 polymer ?
#
loop_
_entity_poly.entity_id
_entity_poly.type
_entity_poly.pdbx_seq_one_letter_code
_entity_poly.pdbx_strand_id
1 'polypeptide(L)'
;MEQYYDLRNIFFSIGGNEVQGGKLELTSEPTTRAVASSEDRGFPVVSFRDPRTITFIFNIEVTIGSYEYKLLTKLSKDQFYNTHQSKTAKMLDLVFNDLEDIKIVSQYAFFAEEPSRSYSAEAEKVTFEIRAVNCTVNT
;
A
#
# COMPACT_ATOMS: atom_id res chain seq x y z
N MET A 1 -5.76 -22.99 -1.86
CA MET A 1 -4.36 -23.30 -1.50
C MET A 1 -3.71 -21.98 -1.21
N GLU A 2 -3.41 -21.69 0.05
CA GLU A 2 -2.60 -20.52 0.42
C GLU A 2 -1.19 -20.76 -0.11
N GLN A 3 -0.77 -19.98 -1.12
CA GLN A 3 0.63 -19.92 -1.50
C GLN A 3 1.36 -19.15 -0.39
N TYR A 4 2.13 -19.86 0.42
CA TYR A 4 2.97 -19.25 1.43
C TYR A 4 4.19 -18.64 0.75
N TYR A 5 4.22 -17.31 0.64
CA TYR A 5 5.42 -16.58 0.24
C TYR A 5 6.54 -16.84 1.28
N ASP A 6 7.77 -17.11 0.82
CA ASP A 6 8.93 -17.06 1.71
C ASP A 6 9.29 -15.58 1.94
N LEU A 7 8.72 -15.02 3.01
CA LEU A 7 8.81 -13.60 3.32
C LEU A 7 10.21 -13.15 3.72
N ARG A 8 11.14 -14.06 4.05
CA ARG A 8 12.47 -13.71 4.61
C ARG A 8 13.32 -12.82 3.71
N ASN A 9 13.06 -12.81 2.41
CA ASN A 9 13.85 -12.07 1.43
C ASN A 9 13.04 -10.99 0.68
N ILE A 10 11.75 -10.83 0.97
CA ILE A 10 10.86 -9.94 0.21
C ILE A 10 10.67 -8.65 0.98
N PHE A 11 11.32 -7.56 0.57
CA PHE A 11 11.11 -6.26 1.20
C PHE A 11 9.74 -5.67 0.81
N PHE A 12 9.42 -5.68 -0.48
CA PHE A 12 8.13 -5.20 -0.99
C PHE A 12 7.78 -5.87 -2.32
N SER A 13 6.53 -6.26 -2.49
CA SER A 13 5.97 -6.82 -3.72
C SER A 13 4.56 -6.29 -3.97
N ILE A 14 4.25 -6.00 -5.24
CA ILE A 14 2.92 -5.58 -5.68
C ILE A 14 2.53 -6.25 -7.01
N GLY A 15 1.31 -6.79 -7.05
CA GLY A 15 0.80 -7.52 -8.21
C GLY A 15 1.67 -8.72 -8.60
N GLY A 16 2.31 -9.36 -7.61
CA GLY A 16 3.26 -10.46 -7.82
C GLY A 16 4.64 -10.04 -8.32
N ASN A 17 4.95 -8.74 -8.39
CA ASN A 17 6.25 -8.23 -8.81
C ASN A 17 7.00 -7.63 -7.62
N GLU A 18 8.22 -8.09 -7.39
CA GLU A 18 9.09 -7.56 -6.36
C GLU A 18 9.65 -6.18 -6.77
N VAL A 19 9.65 -5.23 -5.83
CA VAL A 19 10.23 -3.90 -6.02
C VAL A 19 11.43 -3.78 -5.10
N GLN A 20 12.63 -3.84 -5.67
CA GLN A 20 13.89 -3.79 -4.93
C GLN A 20 14.59 -2.42 -5.00
N GLY A 21 14.19 -1.58 -5.96
CA GLY A 21 14.74 -0.24 -6.16
C GLY A 21 13.86 0.89 -5.61
N GLY A 22 14.49 2.04 -5.36
CA GLY A 22 13.81 3.25 -4.88
C GLY A 22 13.82 3.42 -3.36
N LYS A 23 13.07 4.41 -2.88
CA LYS A 23 12.84 4.68 -1.46
C LYS A 23 11.39 4.37 -1.13
N LEU A 24 11.17 3.47 -0.17
CA LEU A 24 9.85 3.09 0.32
C LEU A 24 9.60 3.73 1.69
N GLU A 25 8.48 4.41 1.85
CA GLU A 25 7.97 4.92 3.12
C GLU A 25 6.62 4.28 3.44
N LEU A 26 6.46 3.78 4.67
CA LEU A 26 5.25 3.14 5.16
C LEU A 26 4.57 4.01 6.23
N THR A 27 3.27 4.29 6.04
CA THR A 27 2.39 4.92 7.03
C THR A 27 1.05 4.18 7.11
N SER A 28 0.19 4.52 8.07
CA SER A 28 -1.12 3.88 8.21
C SER A 28 -2.20 4.84 8.69
N GLU A 29 -3.42 4.67 8.20
CA GLU A 29 -4.60 5.43 8.62
C GLU A 29 -5.73 4.50 9.11
N PRO A 30 -6.45 4.85 10.21
CA PRO A 30 -6.21 6.00 11.09
C PRO A 30 -4.94 5.81 11.93
N THR A 31 -4.16 6.90 12.12
CA THR A 31 -2.98 6.91 13.01
C THR A 31 -3.37 6.88 14.49
N THR A 32 -4.61 7.22 14.81
CA THR A 32 -5.18 7.17 16.16
C THR A 32 -5.70 5.76 16.47
N ARG A 33 -5.08 5.10 17.46
CA ARG A 33 -5.62 3.88 18.09
C ARG A 33 -7.03 4.15 18.61
N ALA A 34 -7.96 3.24 18.36
CA ALA A 34 -9.26 3.26 19.03
C ALA A 34 -9.02 3.12 20.55
N VAL A 35 -9.33 4.17 21.31
CA VAL A 35 -9.30 4.12 22.78
C VAL A 35 -10.65 3.59 23.24
N ALA A 36 -10.66 2.37 23.78
CA ALA A 36 -11.81 1.84 24.51
C ALA A 36 -11.52 2.00 26.01
N SER A 37 -12.17 2.97 26.65
CA SER A 37 -12.09 3.21 28.10
C SER A 37 -13.30 2.60 28.80
N SER A 38 -13.08 1.87 29.90
CA SER A 38 -14.14 1.39 30.79
C SER A 38 -14.65 2.45 31.77
N GLU A 39 -14.03 3.64 31.80
CA GLU A 39 -14.39 4.74 32.70
C GLU A 39 -15.42 5.71 32.09
N ASP A 40 -15.50 5.79 30.76
CA ASP A 40 -16.46 6.62 30.04
C ASP A 40 -17.81 5.92 29.89
N ARG A 41 -18.62 5.94 30.96
CA ARG A 41 -20.05 5.56 30.94
C ARG A 41 -20.96 6.58 30.23
N GLY A 42 -20.41 7.37 29.30
CA GLY A 42 -21.15 8.27 28.41
C GLY A 42 -21.09 7.72 27.00
N PHE A 43 -22.22 7.70 26.31
CA PHE A 43 -22.41 7.16 24.95
C PHE A 43 -21.16 7.28 24.06
N PRO A 44 -20.70 6.19 23.42
CA PRO A 44 -19.60 6.27 22.47
C PRO A 44 -19.99 7.25 21.36
N VAL A 45 -19.28 8.37 21.27
CA VAL A 45 -19.36 9.26 20.11
C VAL A 45 -18.71 8.49 18.96
N VAL A 46 -19.55 7.84 18.17
CA VAL A 46 -19.11 7.04 17.02
C VAL A 46 -18.62 8.01 15.95
N SER A 47 -17.31 8.18 15.84
CA SER A 47 -16.71 8.78 14.66
C SER A 47 -17.06 7.91 13.45
N PHE A 48 -17.62 8.51 12.40
CA PHE A 48 -18.15 7.84 11.19
C PHE A 48 -17.05 7.28 10.25
N ARG A 49 -16.01 6.66 10.79
CA ARG A 49 -15.05 5.84 10.05
C ARG A 49 -14.92 4.56 10.83
N ASP A 50 -15.22 3.40 10.25
CA ASP A 50 -15.06 2.12 10.95
C ASP A 50 -13.58 2.00 11.39
N PRO A 51 -13.26 2.16 12.69
CA PRO A 51 -11.88 2.27 13.16
C PRO A 51 -11.15 0.93 13.09
N ARG A 52 -11.84 -0.14 12.66
CA ARG A 52 -11.29 -1.48 12.53
C ARG A 52 -10.52 -1.69 11.23
N THR A 53 -10.75 -0.86 10.21
CA THR A 53 -10.08 -1.02 8.92
C THR A 53 -8.86 -0.13 8.84
N ILE A 54 -7.71 -0.68 9.23
CA ILE A 54 -6.41 -0.05 9.03
C ILE A 54 -6.10 -0.06 7.53
N THR A 55 -5.82 1.12 6.98
CA THR A 55 -5.28 1.30 5.64
C THR A 55 -3.79 1.55 5.76
N PHE A 56 -2.97 0.67 5.17
CA PHE A 56 -1.54 0.90 5.05
C PHE A 56 -1.27 1.70 3.78
N ILE A 57 -0.41 2.69 3.88
CA ILE A 57 -0.05 3.60 2.79
C ILE A 57 1.44 3.44 2.55
N PHE A 58 1.80 3.08 1.32
CA PHE A 58 3.16 2.87 0.85
C PHE A 58 3.49 3.94 -0.18
N ASN A 59 4.47 4.78 0.12
CA ASN A 59 4.99 5.77 -0.82
C ASN A 59 6.31 5.26 -1.39
N ILE A 60 6.34 5.00 -2.69
CA ILE A 60 7.51 4.49 -3.40
C ILE A 60 8.07 5.58 -4.31
N GLU A 61 9.20 6.16 -3.94
CA GLU A 61 9.95 7.10 -4.76
C GLU A 61 10.98 6.34 -5.63
N VAL A 62 10.83 6.41 -6.95
CA VAL A 62 11.71 5.73 -7.93
C VAL A 62 12.23 6.69 -8.98
N THR A 63 13.41 6.40 -9.52
CA THR A 63 14.01 7.19 -10.60
C THR A 63 13.27 6.95 -11.93
N ILE A 64 12.95 8.01 -12.66
CA ILE A 64 12.34 7.95 -13.99
C ILE A 64 13.23 7.13 -14.92
N GLY A 65 12.63 6.21 -15.67
CA GLY A 65 13.34 5.34 -16.61
C GLY A 65 13.92 4.06 -16.00
N SER A 66 13.96 3.94 -14.67
CA SER A 66 14.29 2.70 -13.96
C SER A 66 13.31 1.57 -14.30
N TYR A 67 13.68 0.34 -13.93
CA TYR A 67 12.82 -0.82 -14.08
C TYR A 67 11.54 -0.66 -13.25
N GLU A 68 11.67 -0.25 -11.99
CA GLU A 68 10.59 -0.04 -11.04
C GLU A 68 9.63 1.04 -11.53
N TYR A 69 10.15 2.15 -12.08
CA TYR A 69 9.33 3.18 -12.68
C TYR A 69 8.45 2.64 -13.81
N LYS A 70 9.02 1.84 -14.72
CA LYS A 70 8.26 1.26 -15.84
C LYS A 70 7.20 0.28 -15.35
N LEU A 71 7.54 -0.55 -14.37
CA LEU A 71 6.66 -1.52 -13.75
C LEU A 71 5.49 -0.83 -13.04
N LEU A 72 5.77 0.08 -12.11
CA LEU A 72 4.76 0.79 -11.33
C LEU A 72 3.87 1.66 -12.21
N THR A 73 4.44 2.31 -13.24
CA THR A 73 3.65 3.06 -14.23
C THR A 73 2.70 2.15 -14.99
N LYS A 74 3.14 0.94 -15.39
CA LYS A 74 2.29 -0.03 -16.08
C LYS A 74 1.16 -0.50 -15.18
N LEU A 75 1.46 -0.96 -13.97
CA LEU A 75 0.46 -1.43 -13.00
C LEU A 75 -0.55 -0.33 -12.67
N SER A 76 -0.09 0.90 -12.45
CA SER A 76 -0.95 2.06 -12.20
C SER A 76 -1.87 2.33 -13.39
N LYS A 77 -1.34 2.40 -14.62
CA LYS A 77 -2.16 2.62 -15.82
C LYS A 77 -3.17 1.52 -16.05
N ASP A 78 -2.79 0.26 -15.85
CA ASP A 78 -3.71 -0.86 -15.98
C ASP A 78 -4.85 -0.73 -14.94
N GLN A 79 -4.54 -0.35 -13.70
CA GLN A 79 -5.55 -0.10 -12.69
C GLN A 79 -6.51 1.05 -13.08
N PHE A 80 -5.99 2.21 -13.49
CA PHE A 80 -6.83 3.37 -13.78
C PHE A 80 -7.59 3.27 -15.10
N TYR A 81 -6.96 2.79 -16.17
CA TYR A 81 -7.49 2.89 -17.54
C TYR A 81 -8.03 1.60 -18.13
N ASN A 82 -7.78 0.42 -17.52
CA ASN A 82 -8.35 -0.82 -18.04
C ASN A 82 -9.87 -0.87 -17.79
N THR A 83 -10.68 -0.51 -18.78
CA THR A 83 -12.15 -0.49 -18.64
C THR A 83 -12.78 -1.89 -18.71
N HIS A 84 -12.01 -2.92 -19.06
CA HIS A 84 -12.49 -4.29 -19.20
C HIS A 84 -12.52 -5.08 -17.88
N GLN A 85 -11.94 -4.54 -16.80
CA GLN A 85 -11.89 -5.17 -15.48
C GLN A 85 -12.78 -4.44 -14.47
N SER A 86 -13.43 -5.21 -13.60
CA SER A 86 -14.19 -4.66 -12.47
C SER A 86 -13.25 -4.00 -11.45
N LYS A 87 -13.78 -3.09 -10.62
CA LYS A 87 -12.99 -2.41 -9.57
C LYS A 87 -12.26 -3.38 -8.65
N THR A 88 -12.90 -4.49 -8.30
CA THR A 88 -12.32 -5.52 -7.44
C THR A 88 -11.23 -6.32 -8.16
N ALA A 89 -11.40 -6.61 -9.46
CA ALA A 89 -10.41 -7.33 -10.24
C ALA A 89 -9.14 -6.52 -10.55
N LYS A 90 -9.19 -5.19 -10.35
CA LYS A 90 -8.06 -4.28 -10.48
C LYS A 90 -7.22 -4.15 -9.21
N MET A 91 -7.70 -4.68 -8.10
CA MET A 91 -6.96 -4.70 -6.84
C MET A 91 -5.78 -5.65 -6.98
N LEU A 92 -4.67 -5.25 -6.39
CA LEU A 92 -3.40 -5.95 -6.47
C LEU A 92 -3.10 -6.64 -5.15
N ASP A 93 -2.44 -7.79 -5.24
CA ASP A 93 -1.80 -8.39 -4.08
C ASP A 93 -0.59 -7.54 -3.69
N LEU A 94 -0.43 -7.31 -2.39
CA LEU A 94 0.69 -6.57 -1.82
C LEU A 94 1.27 -7.36 -0.65
N VAL A 95 2.60 -7.48 -0.66
CA VAL A 95 3.37 -8.10 0.41
C VAL A 95 4.49 -7.15 0.81
N PHE A 96 4.59 -6.85 2.09
CA PHE A 96 5.67 -6.08 2.68
C PHE A 96 6.24 -6.84 3.89
N ASN A 97 7.56 -6.86 4.00
CA ASN A 97 8.26 -7.36 5.18
C ASN A 97 9.45 -6.44 5.46
N ASP A 98 9.52 -5.90 6.68
CA ASP A 98 10.63 -5.05 7.12
C ASP A 98 11.87 -5.83 7.58
N LEU A 99 11.83 -7.18 7.50
CA LEU A 99 12.85 -8.13 7.97
C LEU A 99 13.02 -8.21 9.49
N GLU A 100 12.38 -7.32 10.24
CA GLU A 100 12.46 -7.27 11.71
C GLU A 100 11.18 -7.84 12.31
N ASP A 101 10.08 -7.08 12.30
CA ASP A 101 8.90 -7.34 13.12
C ASP A 101 7.57 -7.05 12.42
N ILE A 102 7.53 -6.51 11.20
CA ILE A 102 6.29 -6.13 10.52
C ILE A 102 6.15 -6.83 9.18
N LYS A 103 5.15 -7.72 9.09
CA LYS A 103 4.73 -8.36 7.84
C LYS A 103 3.31 -7.95 7.51
N ILE A 104 3.12 -7.33 6.35
CA ILE A 104 1.82 -6.88 5.84
C ILE A 104 1.52 -7.63 4.56
N VAL A 105 0.39 -8.34 4.54
CA VAL A 105 -0.12 -9.03 3.36
C VAL A 105 -1.54 -8.55 3.06
N SER A 106 -1.79 -8.13 1.82
CA SER A 106 -3.10 -7.67 1.36
C SER A 106 -3.40 -8.22 -0.03
N GLN A 107 -4.67 -8.54 -0.28
CA GLN A 107 -5.20 -8.81 -1.64
C GLN A 107 -5.98 -7.60 -2.20
N TYR A 108 -5.95 -6.49 -1.46
CA TYR A 108 -6.77 -5.31 -1.70
C TYR A 108 -5.90 -4.06 -1.72
N ALA A 109 -4.80 -4.10 -2.48
CA ALA A 109 -3.95 -2.94 -2.71
C ALA A 109 -4.31 -2.20 -4.00
N PHE A 110 -4.15 -0.88 -4.00
CA PHE A 110 -4.42 -0.05 -5.16
C PHE A 110 -3.59 1.24 -5.16
N PHE A 111 -3.25 1.74 -6.34
CA PHE A 111 -2.68 3.08 -6.50
C PHE A 111 -3.73 4.13 -6.13
N ALA A 112 -3.39 5.05 -5.23
CA ALA A 112 -4.30 6.08 -4.75
C ALA A 112 -4.53 7.18 -5.80
N GLU A 113 -3.48 7.52 -6.54
CA GLU A 113 -3.47 8.58 -7.52
C GLU A 113 -2.75 8.13 -8.80
N GLU A 114 -3.06 8.78 -9.92
CA GLU A 114 -2.22 8.70 -11.12
C GLU A 114 -0.83 9.26 -10.75
N PRO A 115 0.29 8.64 -11.20
CA PRO A 115 1.63 9.05 -10.81
C PRO A 115 1.83 10.57 -10.93
N SER A 116 1.94 11.23 -9.79
CA SER A 116 2.20 12.66 -9.73
C SER A 116 3.63 12.88 -10.20
N ARG A 117 3.76 13.45 -11.40
CA ARG A 117 5.06 13.90 -11.90
C ARG A 117 5.40 15.18 -11.16
N SER A 118 5.97 15.07 -9.98
CA SER A 118 6.60 16.20 -9.32
C SER A 118 7.85 16.57 -10.13
N TYR A 119 7.67 17.43 -11.14
CA TYR A 119 8.78 18.11 -11.82
C TYR A 119 9.39 19.13 -10.85
N SER A 120 10.07 18.66 -9.82
CA SER A 120 11.15 19.44 -9.23
C SER A 120 12.18 19.62 -10.34
N ALA A 121 12.62 20.84 -10.59
CA ALA A 121 13.52 21.21 -11.70
C ALA A 121 14.88 20.48 -11.67
N GLU A 122 15.12 19.63 -10.68
CA GLU A 122 16.31 18.80 -10.48
C GLU A 122 15.99 17.30 -10.20
N ALA A 123 14.72 16.87 -10.16
CA ALA A 123 14.37 15.52 -9.71
C ALA A 123 14.01 14.58 -10.86
N GLU A 124 14.93 13.68 -11.19
CA GLU A 124 14.67 12.50 -12.03
C GLU A 124 13.83 11.43 -11.30
N LYS A 125 12.91 11.80 -10.40
CA LYS A 125 12.20 10.87 -9.52
C LYS A 125 10.68 11.06 -9.53
N VAL A 126 9.94 9.99 -9.29
CA VAL A 126 8.47 9.95 -9.23
C VAL A 126 8.06 9.13 -8.02
N THR A 127 7.03 9.60 -7.31
CA THR A 127 6.46 8.90 -6.15
C THR A 127 5.13 8.26 -6.52
N PHE A 128 4.98 6.99 -6.14
CA PHE A 128 3.73 6.24 -6.25
C PHE A 128 3.15 6.01 -4.85
N GLU A 129 1.93 6.49 -4.62
CA GLU A 129 1.17 6.18 -3.41
C GLU A 129 0.30 4.94 -3.65
N ILE A 130 0.55 3.89 -2.88
CA ILE A 130 -0.21 2.64 -2.89
C ILE A 130 -0.89 2.49 -1.54
N ARG A 131 -2.20 2.24 -1.55
CA ARG A 131 -3.00 1.97 -0.36
C ARG A 131 -3.37 0.50 -0.32
N ALA A 132 -3.14 -0.15 0.81
CA ALA A 132 -3.53 -1.52 1.07
C ALA A 132 -4.55 -1.55 2.21
N VAL A 133 -5.69 -2.21 1.98
CA VAL A 133 -6.75 -2.39 2.98
C VAL A 133 -6.96 -3.88 3.27
N ASN A 134 -7.71 -4.19 4.33
CA ASN A 134 -8.01 -5.57 4.73
C ASN A 134 -6.73 -6.43 4.84
N CYS A 135 -5.70 -5.86 5.46
CA CYS A 135 -4.39 -6.46 5.55
C CYS A 135 -4.33 -7.46 6.71
N THR A 136 -3.63 -8.58 6.49
CA THR A 136 -3.17 -9.44 7.58
C THR A 136 -1.82 -8.90 8.03
N VAL A 137 -1.70 -8.58 9.33
CA VAL A 137 -0.46 -8.10 9.94
C VAL A 137 0.04 -9.19 10.87
N ASN A 138 1.21 -9.75 10.55
CA ASN A 138 1.90 -10.71 11.41
C ASN A 138 3.12 -10.02 12.00
N THR A 139 3.09 -9.79 13.31
CA THR A 139 4.26 -9.40 14.12
C THR A 139 4.95 -10.65 14.62
#